data_AF-A0A382YT82-F1
#
_entry.id   AF-A0A382YT82-F1
#
_cell.length_a   1.000
_cell.length_b   1.000
_cell.length_c   1.000
_cell.angle_alpha   90.00
_cell.angle_beta   90.00
_cell.angle_gamma   90.00
#
_symmetry.space_group_name_H-M   'P 1'
#
loop_
_entity.id
_entity.type
_entity.pdbx_description
1 polymer ?
#
loop_
_entity_poly.entity_id
_entity_poly.type
_entity_poly.pdbx_seq_one_letter_code
_entity_poly.pdbx_strand_id
1 'polypeptide(L)' 'MKNGDPMAEKDYIPFLVNRGLSFFQDTVIQVNEMNRLHFLDNKLQFDYLLNNIRPRKRWSKWLKPDKIDNLELVKEYF' A
#
# COMPACT_ATOMS: atom_id res chain seq x y z
N MET A 1 13.97 11.48 7.89
CA MET A 1 13.48 12.23 6.72
C MET A 1 13.34 13.68 7.13
N LYS A 2 14.11 14.59 6.51
CA LYS A 2 13.89 16.03 6.68
C LYS A 2 12.61 16.40 5.92
N ASN A 3 11.78 17.26 6.50
CA ASN A 3 10.53 17.71 5.90
C ASN A 3 10.80 18.30 4.50
N GLY A 4 10.18 17.72 3.46
CA GLY A 4 10.21 18.24 2.10
C GLY A 4 11.38 17.79 1.22
N ASP A 5 12.01 16.63 1.50
CA ASP A 5 13.01 16.06 0.59
C ASP A 5 12.39 15.78 -0.80
N PRO A 6 12.79 16.49 -1.87
CA PRO A 6 12.25 16.28 -3.22
C PRO A 6 12.51 14.86 -3.74
N MET A 7 13.45 14.12 -3.14
CA MET A 7 13.75 12.74 -3.51
C MET A 7 12.66 11.77 -3.08
N ALA A 8 11.87 12.10 -2.04
CA ALA A 8 10.82 11.20 -1.53
C ALA A 8 9.73 10.91 -2.57
N GLU A 9 9.45 11.87 -3.46
CA GLU A 9 8.55 11.68 -4.59
C GLU A 9 9.14 10.74 -5.65
N LYS A 10 10.46 10.83 -5.91
CA LYS A 10 11.14 9.99 -6.91
C LYS A 10 11.15 8.52 -6.52
N ASP A 11 11.27 8.25 -5.22
CA ASP A 11 11.27 6.89 -4.68
C ASP A 11 9.84 6.37 -4.37
N TYR A 12 8.80 7.15 -4.74
CA TYR A 12 7.41 6.76 -4.48
C TYR A 12 6.98 5.59 -5.37
N ILE A 13 6.68 4.47 -4.72
CA ILE A 13 6.14 3.26 -5.36
C ILE A 13 4.69 3.08 -4.87
N PRO A 14 3.66 3.43 -5.68
CA PRO A 14 2.25 3.41 -5.25
C PRO A 14 1.84 2.11 -4.59
N PHE A 15 2.20 0.97 -5.20
CA PHE A 15 1.89 -0.35 -4.68
C PHE A 15 2.46 -0.57 -3.27
N LEU A 16 3.72 -0.19 -3.05
CA LEU A 16 4.40 -0.41 -1.77
C LEU A 16 3.76 0.43 -0.66
N VAL A 17 3.45 1.70 -0.97
CA VAL A 17 2.83 2.64 -0.03
C VAL A 17 1.40 2.22 0.29
N ASN A 18 0.58 1.92 -0.73
CA ASN A 18 -0.80 1.48 -0.53
C ASN A 18 -0.88 0.19 0.26
N ARG A 19 0.02 -0.77 -0.02
CA ARG A 19 0.11 -2.04 0.73
C ARG A 19 0.55 -1.81 2.18
N GLY A 20 1.50 -0.92 2.43
CA GLY A 20 1.95 -0.62 3.79
C GLY A 20 0.84 0.01 4.66
N LEU A 21 0.04 0.89 4.07
CA LEU A 21 -1.05 1.60 4.74
C LEU A 21 -2.36 0.80 4.81
N SER A 22 -2.56 -0.22 3.97
CA SER A 22 -3.81 -1.01 3.98
C SER A 22 -4.01 -1.82 5.26
N PHE A 23 -2.94 -2.06 6.03
CA PHE A 23 -3.01 -2.78 7.31
C PHE A 23 -3.72 -2.01 8.43
N PHE A 24 -3.98 -0.71 8.26
CA PHE A 24 -4.53 0.12 9.33
C PHE A 24 -5.92 0.63 8.95
N GLN A 25 -6.87 0.48 9.88
CA GLN A 25 -8.26 0.86 9.66
C GLN A 25 -8.42 2.36 9.37
N ASP A 26 -7.53 3.21 9.90
CA ASP A 26 -7.58 4.66 9.68
C ASP A 26 -7.12 5.07 8.28
N THR A 27 -6.39 4.21 7.56
CA THR A 27 -5.82 4.53 6.24
C THR A 27 -6.31 3.64 5.10
N VAL A 28 -6.96 2.50 5.40
CA VAL A 28 -7.40 1.51 4.40
C VAL A 28 -8.32 2.10 3.33
N ILE A 29 -9.24 2.99 3.70
CA ILE A 29 -10.19 3.60 2.75
C ILE A 29 -9.45 4.53 1.79
N GLN A 30 -8.54 5.36 2.31
CA GLN A 30 -7.79 6.34 1.51
C GLN A 30 -6.89 5.65 0.47
N VAL A 31 -6.21 4.57 0.87
CA VAL A 31 -5.37 3.80 -0.07
C VAL A 31 -6.18 2.94 -1.03
N ASN A 32 -7.40 2.53 -0.66
CA ASN A 32 -8.30 1.88 -1.59
C ASN A 32 -8.74 2.82 -2.72
N GLU A 33 -9.03 4.09 -2.41
CA GLU A 33 -9.31 5.08 -3.45
C GLU A 33 -8.10 5.31 -4.36
N MET A 34 -6.87 5.33 -3.81
CA MET A 34 -5.65 5.41 -4.63
C MET A 34 -5.43 4.16 -5.49
N ASN A 35 -5.82 2.97 -5.03
CA ASN A 35 -5.81 1.76 -5.85
C ASN A 35 -6.82 1.84 -7.01
N ARG A 36 -8.02 2.39 -6.78
CA ARG A 36 -9.02 2.63 -7.84
C ARG A 36 -8.52 3.66 -8.85
N LEU A 37 -7.82 4.68 -8.37
CA LEU A 37 -7.26 5.79 -9.17
C LEU A 37 -5.78 5.57 -9.54
N HIS A 38 -5.38 4.32 -9.77
CA HIS A 38 -3.99 3.95 -10.08
C HIS A 38 -3.39 4.61 -11.32
N PHE A 39 -4.23 5.13 -12.22
CA PHE A 39 -3.84 5.85 -13.43
C PHE A 39 -3.39 7.29 -13.18
N LEU A 40 -3.61 7.84 -11.96
CA LEU A 40 -3.15 9.17 -11.61
C LEU A 40 -1.63 9.21 -11.50
N ASP A 41 -1.04 10.37 -11.77
CA ASP A 41 0.38 10.60 -11.58
C ASP A 41 0.81 10.27 -10.15
N ASN A 42 1.99 9.64 -10.03
CA ASN A 42 2.60 9.26 -8.76
C ASN A 42 2.67 10.44 -7.78
N LYS A 43 2.96 11.65 -8.28
CA LYS A 43 2.99 12.88 -7.49
C LYS A 43 1.66 13.17 -6.81
N LEU A 44 0.55 13.07 -7.56
CA LEU A 44 -0.79 13.35 -7.03
C LEU A 44 -1.18 12.33 -5.96
N GLN A 45 -0.86 11.06 -6.17
CA GLN A 45 -1.12 10.02 -5.19
C GLN A 45 -0.27 10.23 -3.91
N PHE A 46 1.02 10.56 -4.08
CA PHE A 46 1.93 10.88 -2.98
C PHE A 46 1.43 12.09 -2.17
N ASP A 47 1.15 13.21 -2.84
CA ASP A 47 0.70 14.45 -2.21
C ASP A 47 -0.65 14.25 -1.50
N TYR A 48 -1.56 13.47 -2.08
CA TYR A 48 -2.83 13.13 -1.43
C TYR A 48 -2.60 12.39 -0.11
N LEU A 49 -1.82 11.30 -0.11
CA LEU A 49 -1.58 10.50 1.09
C LEU A 49 -0.76 11.28 2.13
N LEU A 50 0.25 12.04 1.71
CA LEU A 50 1.09 12.86 2.58
C LEU A 50 0.27 13.90 3.33
N ASN A 51 -0.66 14.58 2.65
CA ASN A 51 -1.41 15.69 3.24
C ASN A 51 -2.66 15.24 4.01
N ASN A 52 -3.26 14.09 3.66
CA ASN A 52 -4.50 13.63 4.29
C ASN A 52 -4.28 12.64 5.43
N ILE A 53 -3.18 11.88 5.43
CA ILE A 53 -2.90 10.90 6.48
C ILE A 53 -2.22 11.58 7.67
N ARG A 54 -2.84 11.48 8.84
CA ARG A 54 -2.27 12.03 10.07
C ARG A 54 -1.02 11.23 10.49
N PRO A 55 0.09 11.89 10.89
CA PRO A 55 1.26 11.21 11.42
C PRO A 55 0.93 10.41 12.69
N ARG A 56 1.27 9.12 12.70
CA ARG A 56 1.12 8.20 13.85
C ARG A 56 2.19 7.11 13.80
N LYS A 57 2.49 6.48 14.94
CA LYS A 57 3.32 5.26 15.00
C LYS A 57 2.47 4.09 14.51
N ARG A 58 2.77 3.60 13.31
CA ARG A 58 2.10 2.46 12.67
C ARG A 58 3.13 1.37 12.42
N TRP A 59 2.89 0.18 12.95
CA TRP A 59 3.71 -1.01 12.69
C TRP A 59 2.78 -2.19 12.46
N SER A 60 3.02 -2.92 11.38
CA SER A 60 2.36 -4.19 11.10
C SER A 60 3.38 -5.16 10.54
N LYS A 61 3.17 -6.45 10.80
CA LYS A 61 3.89 -7.51 10.10
C LYS A 61 3.24 -7.71 8.74
N TRP A 62 4.05 -7.77 7.69
CA TRP A 62 3.59 -8.16 6.38
C TRP A 62 3.02 -9.58 6.43
N LEU A 63 1.72 -9.70 6.17
CA LEU A 63 1.06 -10.99 6.09
C LEU A 63 1.68 -11.79 4.93
N LYS A 64 2.22 -12.95 5.26
CA LYS A 64 2.65 -13.95 4.28
C LYS A 64 1.45 -14.85 4.01
N PRO A 65 1.19 -15.22 2.74
CA PRO A 65 0.13 -16.17 2.45
C PRO A 65 0.45 -17.51 3.11
N ASP A 66 -0.55 -18.12 3.73
CA ASP A 66 -0.46 -19.49 4.20
C ASP A 66 -0.56 -20.44 2.99
N LYS A 67 0.26 -21.48 2.98
CA LYS A 67 0.16 -22.53 1.96
C LYS A 67 -0.96 -23.48 2.35
N ILE A 68 -1.87 -23.72 1.41
CA ILE A 68 -2.85 -24.80 1.55
C ILE A 68 -2.19 -26.05 0.98
N ASP A 69 -1.70 -26.90 1.87
CA ASP A 69 -1.16 -28.21 1.50
C ASP A 69 -2.25 -28.97 0.74
N ASN A 70 -2.00 -29.33 -0.52
CA ASN A 70 -2.90 -30.00 -1.48
C ASN A 70 -3.73 -29.10 -2.43
N LEU A 71 -3.68 -27.77 -2.37
CA LEU A 71 -4.42 -26.94 -3.35
C LEU A 71 -3.94 -27.17 -4.79
N GLU A 72 -2.62 -27.31 -4.98
CA GLU A 72 -2.05 -27.57 -6.31
C GLU A 72 -2.48 -28.94 -6.86
N LEU A 73 -2.62 -29.95 -6.00
CA LEU A 73 -3.10 -31.26 -6.39
C LEU A 73 -4.56 -31.19 -6.89
N VAL A 74 -5.43 -30.42 -6.23
CA VAL A 74 -6.82 -30.28 -6.68
C VAL A 74 -6.91 -29.60 -8.04
N LYS A 75 -6.14 -28.51 -8.26
CA LYS A 75 -6.13 -27.75 -9.53
C LYS A 75 -5.67 -28.57 -10.74
N GLU A 76 -4.83 -29.58 -10.52
CA GLU A 76 -4.29 -30.40 -11.60
C GLU A 76 -5.31 -31.44 -12.09
N TYR A 77 -6.17 -31.94 -11.20
CA TYR A 77 -7.07 -33.07 -11.47
C TYR A 77 -8.55 -32.69 -11.67
N PHE A 78 -8.98 -31.50 -11.23
CA PHE A 78 -10.36 -31.00 -11.33
C PHE A 78 -10.41 -29.57 -11.89
#